data_AF-A0A229S768-F1
#
_entry.id   AF-A0A229S768-F1
#
_cell.length_a   1.000
_cell.length_b   1.000
_cell.length_c   1.000
_cell.angle_alpha   90.00
_cell.angle_beta   90.00
_cell.angle_gamma   90.00
#
_symmetry.space_group_name_H-M   'P 1'
#
loop_
_entity.id
_entity.type
_entity.pdbx_description
1 polymer ?
#
loop_
_entity_poly.entity_id
_entity_poly.type
_entity_poly.pdbx_seq_one_letter_code
_entity_poly.pdbx_strand_id
1 'polypeptide(L)'
;MTTETVSAAAVLADIAEMLRELLEEYGLDDAEIGLDTKFHDDLELESIDLVTLSGRLRDHYGDKVNFAEFIAERELDEIIALTVGELVDHVVGSLARKA
;
A
#
# COMPACT_ATOMS: atom_id res chain seq x y z
N MET A 1 -21.67 -14.30 9.50
CA MET A 1 -20.61 -13.30 9.28
C MET A 1 -20.25 -13.37 7.82
N THR A 2 -20.57 -12.31 7.09
CA THR A 2 -20.42 -12.18 5.63
C THR A 2 -18.96 -12.30 5.26
N THR A 3 -18.64 -13.22 4.35
CA THR A 3 -17.40 -13.18 3.59
C THR A 3 -17.47 -11.95 2.69
N GLU A 4 -17.05 -10.81 3.22
CA GLU A 4 -16.85 -9.61 2.41
C GLU A 4 -15.78 -9.95 1.38
N THR A 5 -16.20 -9.94 0.12
CA THR A 5 -15.26 -10.09 -0.99
C THR A 5 -14.46 -8.80 -0.98
N VAL A 6 -13.23 -8.86 -0.48
CA VAL A 6 -12.34 -7.70 -0.41
C VAL A 6 -12.23 -7.13 -1.82
N SER A 7 -12.79 -5.93 -2.02
CA SER A 7 -12.81 -5.25 -3.31
C SER A 7 -11.61 -4.32 -3.42
N ALA A 8 -11.11 -4.09 -4.64
CA ALA A 8 -10.02 -3.15 -4.86
C ALA A 8 -10.31 -1.74 -4.30
N ALA A 9 -11.58 -1.30 -4.32
CA ALA A 9 -11.99 -0.04 -3.74
C ALA A 9 -11.88 -0.02 -2.20
N ALA A 10 -12.19 -1.13 -1.53
CA ALA A 10 -12.01 -1.26 -0.08
C ALA A 10 -10.52 -1.26 0.28
N VAL A 11 -9.71 -2.00 -0.47
CA VAL A 11 -8.25 -2.05 -0.27
C VAL A 11 -7.61 -0.69 -0.50
N LEU A 12 -8.04 0.04 -1.54
CA LEU A 12 -7.60 1.41 -1.79
C LEU A 12 -7.94 2.33 -0.62
N ALA A 13 -9.16 2.23 -0.07
CA ALA A 13 -9.56 3.04 1.08
C ALA A 13 -8.67 2.75 2.31
N ASP A 14 -8.45 1.48 2.61
CA ASP A 14 -7.59 1.04 3.72
C ASP A 14 -6.14 1.53 3.55
N ILE A 15 -5.57 1.37 2.34
CA ILE A 15 -4.21 1.84 2.04
C ILE A 15 -4.12 3.37 2.12
N ALA A 16 -5.11 4.08 1.59
CA ALA A 16 -5.14 5.54 1.65
C ALA A 16 -5.21 6.06 3.09
N GLU A 17 -5.95 5.38 3.97
CA GLU A 17 -5.97 5.69 5.41
C GLU A 17 -4.59 5.46 6.05
N MET A 18 -3.97 4.31 5.81
CA MET A 18 -2.62 4.01 6.32
C MET A 18 -1.58 5.02 5.84
N LEU A 19 -1.68 5.48 4.59
CA LEU A 19 -0.79 6.47 4.01
C LEU A 19 -1.03 7.86 4.61
N ARG A 20 -2.28 8.28 4.81
CA ARG A 20 -2.59 9.56 5.48
C ARG A 20 -2.01 9.63 6.88
N GLU A 21 -2.06 8.53 7.63
CA GLU A 21 -1.44 8.46 8.96
C GLU A 21 0.09 8.59 8.91
N LEU A 22 0.76 8.10 7.86
CA LEU A 22 2.19 8.32 7.67
C LEU A 22 2.48 9.77 7.26
N LEU A 23 1.62 10.34 6.41
CA LEU A 23 1.73 11.70 5.89
C LEU A 23 1.35 12.77 6.92
N GLU A 24 0.67 12.43 8.00
CA GLU A 24 0.33 13.33 9.10
C GLU A 24 1.58 13.99 9.70
N GLU A 25 2.68 13.23 9.83
CA GLU A 25 3.96 13.76 10.34
C GLU A 25 4.57 14.84 9.42
N TYR A 26 4.19 14.83 8.14
CA TYR A 26 4.61 15.77 7.11
C TYR A 26 3.58 16.88 6.85
N GLY A 27 2.41 16.82 7.50
CA GLY A 27 1.30 17.77 7.28
C GLY A 27 0.61 17.60 5.92
N LEU A 28 0.59 16.38 5.39
CA LEU A 28 0.00 16.00 4.11
C LEU A 28 -1.18 15.02 4.29
N ASP A 29 -1.88 15.10 5.43
CA ASP A 29 -3.01 14.22 5.79
C ASP A 29 -4.25 14.41 4.89
N ASP A 30 -4.34 15.54 4.18
CA ASP A 30 -5.40 15.87 3.22
C ASP A 30 -5.03 15.52 1.76
N ALA A 31 -3.90 14.84 1.53
CA ALA A 31 -3.48 14.42 0.20
C ALA A 31 -4.55 13.53 -0.49
N GLU A 32 -4.79 13.81 -1.77
CA GLU A 32 -5.66 13.00 -2.62
C GLU A 32 -4.89 11.75 -3.08
N ILE A 33 -5.26 10.60 -2.51
CA ILE A 33 -4.64 9.30 -2.81
C ILE A 33 -5.56 8.51 -3.73
N GLY A 34 -5.15 8.37 -4.98
CA GLY A 34 -5.77 7.57 -6.03
C GLY A 34 -4.93 6.33 -6.39
N LEU A 35 -5.36 5.60 -7.43
CA LEU A 35 -4.62 4.42 -7.92
C LEU A 35 -3.36 4.81 -8.71
N ASP A 36 -3.36 6.01 -9.29
CA ASP A 36 -2.27 6.58 -10.08
C ASP A 36 -1.26 7.36 -9.22
N THR A 37 -1.57 7.60 -7.94
CA THR A 37 -0.68 8.25 -6.98
C THR A 37 0.59 7.44 -6.79
N LYS A 38 1.74 8.10 -6.93
CA LYS A 38 3.09 7.53 -6.81
C LYS A 38 3.63 7.69 -5.39
N PHE A 39 4.25 6.63 -4.88
CA PHE A 39 4.82 6.64 -3.53
C PHE A 39 5.93 7.68 -3.35
N HIS A 40 6.85 7.78 -4.29
CA HIS A 40 7.97 8.73 -4.20
C HIS A 40 7.65 10.09 -4.80
N ASP A 41 7.11 10.15 -6.03
CA ASP A 41 6.93 11.42 -6.73
C ASP A 41 5.78 12.28 -6.15
N ASP A 42 4.68 11.65 -5.73
CA ASP A 42 3.47 12.37 -5.27
C ASP A 42 3.38 12.46 -3.74
N LEU A 43 3.79 11.39 -3.04
CA LEU A 43 3.71 11.32 -1.58
C LEU A 43 5.05 11.57 -0.87
N GLU A 44 6.13 11.74 -1.63
CA GLU A 44 7.49 11.99 -1.11
C GLU A 44 7.93 10.98 -0.03
N LEU A 45 7.42 9.75 -0.08
CA LEU A 45 7.67 8.75 0.95
C LEU A 45 9.12 8.28 0.90
N GLU A 46 9.73 8.21 2.07
CA GLU A 46 11.08 7.70 2.22
C GLU A 46 11.09 6.17 2.28
N SER A 47 12.27 5.58 2.07
CA SER A 47 12.44 4.13 2.18
C SER A 47 12.03 3.58 3.56
N ILE A 48 12.15 4.38 4.62
CA ILE A 48 11.71 4.01 5.97
C ILE A 48 10.18 3.95 6.09
N ASP A 49 9.46 4.83 5.38
CA ASP A 49 8.00 4.85 5.39
C ASP A 49 7.43 3.61 4.71
N LEU A 50 8.09 3.12 3.64
CA LEU A 50 7.72 1.87 3.00
C LEU A 50 7.87 0.65 3.92
N VAL A 51 8.88 0.65 4.80
CA VAL A 51 9.05 -0.39 5.83
C VAL A 51 7.94 -0.30 6.87
N THR A 52 7.60 0.91 7.31
CA THR A 52 6.49 1.15 8.25
C THR A 52 5.15 0.73 7.65
N LEU A 53 4.89 1.10 6.39
CA LEU A 53 3.71 0.68 5.64
C LEU A 53 3.64 -0.84 5.49
N SER A 54 4.77 -1.50 5.22
CA SER A 54 4.84 -2.97 5.16
C SER A 54 4.37 -3.62 6.47
N GLY A 55 4.79 -3.06 7.61
CA GLY A 55 4.34 -3.51 8.92
C GLY A 55 2.84 -3.35 9.11
N ARG A 56 2.29 -2.17 8.79
CA ARG A 56 0.86 -1.85 8.90
C ARG A 56 -0.01 -2.76 8.01
N LEU A 57 0.41 -2.99 6.77
CA LEU A 57 -0.26 -3.90 5.84
C LEU A 57 -0.30 -5.33 6.38
N ARG A 58 0.81 -5.81 6.94
CA ARG A 58 0.89 -7.13 7.55
C ARG A 58 0.02 -7.23 8.81
N ASP A 59 -0.05 -6.19 9.62
CA ASP A 59 -0.88 -6.18 10.83
C ASP A 59 -2.38 -6.16 10.48
N HIS A 60 -2.77 -5.48 9.41
CA HIS A 60 -4.17 -5.39 8.94
C HIS A 60 -4.63 -6.61 8.13
N TYR A 61 -3.84 -7.05 7.14
CA TYR A 61 -4.19 -8.13 6.22
C TYR A 61 -3.58 -9.51 6.59
N GLY A 62 -2.69 -9.55 7.57
CA GLY A 62 -1.96 -10.73 8.00
C GLY A 62 -0.76 -11.07 7.11
N ASP A 63 -0.11 -12.20 7.40
CA ASP A 63 1.11 -12.67 6.70
C ASP A 63 0.91 -12.99 5.20
N LYS A 64 -0.31 -12.86 4.67
CA LYS A 64 -0.59 -13.07 3.24
C LYS A 64 -0.12 -11.90 2.37
N VAL A 65 -0.04 -10.71 2.94
CA VAL A 65 0.40 -9.50 2.25
C VAL A 65 1.81 -9.19 2.72
N ASN A 66 2.80 -9.43 1.85
CA ASN A 66 4.19 -9.16 2.15
C ASN A 66 4.72 -8.07 1.22
N PHE A 67 4.47 -6.81 1.61
CA PHE A 67 4.90 -5.66 0.81
C PHE A 67 6.44 -5.55 0.71
N ALA A 68 7.16 -5.91 1.78
CA ALA A 68 8.62 -5.89 1.77
C ALA A 68 9.20 -6.86 0.71
N GLU A 69 8.62 -8.06 0.58
CA GLU A 69 8.98 -9.01 -0.48
C GLU A 69 8.61 -8.49 -1.87
N PHE A 70 7.42 -7.91 -2.02
CA PHE A 70 6.98 -7.29 -3.26
C PHE A 70 7.93 -6.18 -3.75
N ILE A 71 8.44 -5.36 -2.85
CA ILE A 71 9.43 -4.32 -3.17
C ILE A 71 10.83 -4.90 -3.42
N ALA A 72 11.23 -5.92 -2.66
CA ALA A 72 12.56 -6.53 -2.80
C ALA A 72 12.78 -7.24 -4.15
N GLU A 73 11.71 -7.64 -4.82
CA GLU A 73 11.77 -8.24 -6.15
C GLU A 73 11.88 -7.21 -7.30
N ARG A 74 11.81 -5.90 -7.00
CA ARG A 74 11.80 -4.80 -8.00
C ARG A 74 13.14 -4.09 -8.11
N GLU A 75 13.37 -3.50 -9.28
CA GLU A 75 14.49 -2.58 -9.49
C GLU A 75 14.21 -1.20 -8.86
N LEU A 76 15.25 -0.44 -8.55
CA LEU A 76 15.12 0.89 -7.92
C LEU A 76 14.21 1.83 -8.73
N ASP A 77 14.34 1.84 -10.06
CA ASP A 77 13.52 2.67 -10.93
C ASP A 77 12.03 2.27 -10.86
N GLU A 78 11.72 0.98 -10.67
CA GLU A 78 10.35 0.49 -10.49
C GLU A 78 9.80 0.86 -9.11
N ILE A 79 10.64 0.87 -8.08
CA ILE A 79 10.26 1.28 -6.71
C ILE A 79 9.93 2.79 -6.68
N ILE A 80 10.72 3.60 -7.37
CA ILE A 80 10.47 5.05 -7.49
C ILE A 80 9.17 5.30 -8.27
N ALA A 81 8.96 4.55 -9.34
CA ALA A 81 7.76 4.67 -10.18
C ALA A 81 6.50 4.04 -9.57
N LEU A 82 6.62 3.34 -8.44
CA LEU A 82 5.56 2.55 -7.85
C LEU A 82 4.32 3.40 -7.53
N THR A 83 3.17 2.87 -7.90
CA THR A 83 1.86 3.48 -7.66
C THR A 83 1.06 2.75 -6.60
N VAL A 84 0.13 3.46 -5.96
CA VAL A 84 -0.83 2.89 -5.00
C VAL A 84 -1.68 1.81 -5.66
N GLY A 85 -2.02 1.94 -6.94
CA GLY A 85 -2.77 0.95 -7.70
C GLY A 85 -2.05 -0.40 -7.79
N GLU A 86 -0.73 -0.40 -8.01
CA GLU A 86 0.06 -1.64 -8.02
C GLU A 86 0.06 -2.33 -6.66
N LEU A 87 0.09 -1.56 -5.57
CA LEU A 87 -0.04 -2.11 -4.23
C LEU A 87 -1.44 -2.69 -3.98
N VAL A 88 -2.49 -1.98 -4.39
CA VAL A 88 -3.88 -2.46 -4.29
C VAL A 88 -4.03 -3.79 -5.03
N ASP A 89 -3.52 -3.88 -6.26
CA ASP A 89 -3.56 -5.10 -7.06
C ASP A 89 -2.79 -6.24 -6.41
N HIS A 90 -1.62 -5.95 -5.83
CA HIS A 90 -0.84 -6.93 -5.07
C HIS A 90 -1.65 -7.47 -3.88
N VAL A 91 -2.25 -6.59 -3.08
CA VAL A 91 -3.04 -6.97 -1.90
C VAL A 91 -4.27 -7.79 -2.30
N VAL A 92 -5.05 -7.32 -3.27
CA VAL A 92 -6.23 -8.05 -3.78
C VAL A 92 -5.83 -9.43 -4.31
N GLY A 93 -4.74 -9.51 -5.08
CA GLY A 93 -4.22 -10.76 -5.60
C GLY A 93 -3.74 -11.73 -4.52
N SER A 94 -3.10 -11.22 -3.46
CA SER A 94 -2.65 -11.99 -2.31
C SER A 94 -3.81 -12.50 -1.45
N LEU A 95 -4.87 -11.71 -1.29
CA LEU A 95 -6.08 -12.10 -0.55
C LEU A 95 -6.95 -13.08 -1.35
N ALA A 96 -7.00 -12.95 -2.68
CA ALA A 96 -7.72 -13.85 -3.57
C ALA A 96 -7.03 -15.21 -3.74
N ARG A 97 -5.70 -15.26 -3.60
CA ARG A 97 -4.96 -16.52 -3.56
C ARG A 97 -5.32 -17.29 -2.28
N LYS A 98 -6.25 -18.22 -2.44
CA LYS A 98 -6.62 -19.19 -1.42
C LYS A 98 -5.37 -20.00 -1.05
N ALA A 99 -5.03 -20.02 0.25
CA ALA A 99 -4.12 -21.02 0.80
C ALA A 99 -4.66 -22.43 0.57
#